data_AF-A0A5C3P2M8-F1
#
_entry.id   AF-A0A5C3P2M8-F1
#
_cell.length_a   1.000
_cell.length_b   1.000
_cell.length_c   1.000
_cell.angle_alpha   90.00
_cell.angle_beta   90.00
_cell.angle_gamma   90.00
#
_symmetry.space_group_name_H-M   'P 1'
#
loop_
_entity.id
_entity.type
_entity.pdbx_description
1 polymer ?
#
loop_
_entity_poly.entity_id
_entity_poly.type
_entity_poly.pdbx_seq_one_letter_code
_entity_poly.pdbx_strand_id
1 'polypeptide(L)'
;PYPQRFVVACLDPVGMVEDLADADSQALEEARCITPKRYIFYLSMPLDLPGPDSQWCRYSAYPVARALRAIDRELGITPDMVMPIAPNNRYAKGRQPLRAEPTFPFDNCFFWVESSMDVRVRRR
;
A
#
# COMPACT_ATOMS: atom_id res chain seq x y z
N PRO A 1 -9.81 0.14 -10.87
CA PRO A 1 -9.10 1.45 -10.99
C PRO A 1 -8.10 1.37 -12.14
N TYR A 2 -7.55 2.47 -12.65
CA TYR A 2 -6.40 2.39 -13.56
C TYR A 2 -5.10 2.32 -12.75
N PRO A 3 -4.06 1.61 -13.24
CA PRO A 3 -2.74 1.60 -12.60
C PRO A 3 -2.06 2.98 -12.70
N GLN A 4 -0.89 3.10 -12.08
CA GLN A 4 -0.05 4.29 -12.01
C GLN A 4 -0.71 5.49 -11.33
N ARG A 5 -1.49 5.24 -10.29
CA ARG A 5 -2.23 6.28 -9.57
C ARG A 5 -2.19 6.06 -8.07
N PHE A 6 -2.20 7.17 -7.34
CA PHE A 6 -2.47 7.15 -5.91
C PHE A 6 -3.96 6.86 -5.66
N VAL A 7 -4.23 6.00 -4.70
CA VAL A 7 -5.59 5.69 -4.24
C VAL A 7 -5.64 5.76 -2.72
N VAL A 8 -6.79 6.20 -2.21
CA VAL A 8 -7.13 6.03 -0.79
C VAL A 8 -7.92 4.74 -0.67
N ALA A 9 -7.39 3.77 0.07
CA ALA A 9 -8.03 2.50 0.32
C ALA A 9 -8.32 2.32 1.80
N CYS A 10 -9.48 1.73 2.09
CA CYS A 10 -9.80 1.17 3.38
C CYS A 10 -9.70 -0.35 3.23
N LEU A 11 -8.97 -1.00 4.13
CA LEU A 11 -8.93 -2.46 4.14
C LEU A 11 -10.29 -3.00 4.59
N ASP A 12 -10.64 -4.19 4.10
CA ASP A 12 -11.83 -4.95 4.50
C ASP A 12 -11.35 -6.23 5.19
N PRO A 13 -11.04 -6.17 6.51
CA PRO A 13 -10.43 -7.29 7.21
C PRO A 13 -11.29 -8.55 7.15
N VAL A 14 -12.62 -8.41 7.25
CA VAL A 14 -13.54 -9.54 7.20
C VAL A 14 -13.55 -10.14 5.80
N GLY A 15 -13.78 -9.34 4.76
CA GLY A 15 -13.77 -9.84 3.38
C GLY A 15 -12.41 -10.42 2.95
N MET A 16 -11.30 -9.93 3.51
CA MET A 16 -9.96 -10.48 3.30
C MET A 16 -9.80 -11.87 3.92
N VAL A 17 -10.39 -12.13 5.09
CA VAL A 17 -10.35 -13.42 5.78
C VAL A 17 -11.35 -14.39 5.18
N GLU A 18 -12.59 -13.97 4.90
CA GLU A 18 -13.63 -14.83 4.30
C GLU A 18 -13.22 -15.46 2.96
N ASP A 19 -12.33 -14.79 2.22
CA ASP A 19 -11.82 -15.28 0.94
C ASP A 19 -10.67 -16.30 1.08
N LEU A 20 -10.14 -16.52 2.29
CA LEU A 20 -9.17 -17.58 2.54
C LEU A 20 -9.88 -18.94 2.66
N ALA A 21 -9.41 -19.95 1.94
CA ALA A 21 -10.02 -21.28 1.92
C ALA A 21 -10.09 -21.95 3.31
N ASP A 22 -9.14 -21.62 4.20
CA ASP A 22 -9.00 -22.20 5.54
C ASP A 22 -9.39 -21.22 6.66
N ALA A 23 -10.23 -20.22 6.36
CA ALA A 23 -10.66 -19.26 7.37
C ALA A 23 -11.47 -19.94 8.49
N ASP A 24 -10.90 -19.97 9.69
CA ASP A 24 -11.61 -20.46 10.88
C ASP A 24 -12.47 -19.36 11.53
N SER A 25 -13.34 -19.77 12.45
CA SER A 25 -14.24 -18.85 13.17
C SER A 25 -13.47 -17.84 14.01
N GLN A 26 -12.30 -18.20 14.53
CA GLN A 26 -11.48 -17.34 15.36
C GLN A 26 -10.88 -16.19 14.54
N ALA A 27 -10.34 -16.47 13.35
CA ALA A 27 -9.81 -15.46 12.45
C ALA A 27 -10.88 -14.44 12.02
N LEU A 28 -12.12 -14.89 11.80
CA LEU A 28 -13.25 -14.01 11.47
C LEU A 28 -13.67 -13.14 12.66
N GLU A 29 -13.67 -13.68 13.88
CA GLU A 29 -13.95 -12.91 15.09
C GLU A 29 -12.90 -11.81 15.31
N GLU A 30 -11.62 -12.15 15.19
CA GLU A 30 -10.53 -11.18 15.30
C GLU A 30 -10.58 -10.13 14.18
N ALA A 31 -10.91 -10.53 12.95
CA ALA A 31 -11.07 -9.62 11.83
C ALA A 31 -12.17 -8.58 12.08
N ARG A 32 -13.28 -8.96 12.73
CA ARG A 32 -14.37 -8.04 13.10
C ARG A 32 -13.94 -7.03 14.17
N CYS A 33 -12.95 -7.36 14.99
CA CYS A 33 -12.39 -6.44 15.99
C CYS A 33 -11.42 -5.41 15.40
N ILE A 34 -10.95 -5.59 14.16
CA ILE A 34 -10.05 -4.64 13.50
C ILE A 34 -10.85 -3.43 13.03
N THR A 35 -10.59 -2.26 13.65
CA THR A 35 -11.09 -0.97 13.15
C THR A 35 -10.33 -0.55 11.89
N PRO A 36 -10.98 -0.54 10.71
CA PRO A 36 -10.28 -0.22 9.47
C PRO A 36 -9.83 1.24 9.44
N LYS A 37 -8.63 1.47 8.90
CA LYS A 37 -8.08 2.80 8.68
C LYS A 37 -7.97 3.08 7.18
N ARG A 38 -7.86 4.36 6.85
CA ARG A 38 -7.58 4.80 5.48
C ARG A 38 -6.08 4.85 5.27
N TYR A 39 -5.65 4.25 4.19
CA TYR A 39 -4.26 4.21 3.76
C TYR A 39 -4.16 4.78 2.35
N ILE A 40 -2.99 5.30 2.01
CA ILE A 40 -2.69 5.74 0.65
C ILE A 40 -1.77 4.70 0.03
N PHE A 41 -2.13 4.24 -1.16
CA PHE A 41 -1.32 3.34 -1.96
C PHE A 41 -1.04 3.98 -3.31
N TYR A 42 0.13 3.75 -3.86
CA TYR A 42 0.39 3.93 -5.29
C TYR A 42 0.20 2.58 -5.98
N LEU A 43 -0.82 2.48 -6.84
CA LEU A 43 -1.02 1.29 -7.66
C LEU A 43 0.01 1.30 -8.79
N SER A 44 0.97 0.38 -8.79
CA SER A 44 2.06 0.37 -9.76
C SER A 44 1.65 -0.27 -11.07
N MET A 45 1.32 -1.56 -11.03
CA MET A 45 0.97 -2.34 -12.21
C MET A 45 -0.16 -3.32 -11.90
N PRO A 46 -1.08 -3.56 -12.86
CA PRO A 46 -2.06 -4.62 -12.72
C PRO A 46 -1.35 -5.97 -12.75
N LEU A 47 -1.81 -6.90 -11.93
CA LEU A 47 -1.28 -8.28 -11.89
C LEU A 47 -2.12 -9.23 -12.74
N ASP A 48 -3.41 -8.91 -12.88
CA ASP A 48 -4.35 -9.73 -13.65
C ASP A 48 -5.10 -8.88 -14.69
N LEU A 49 -5.53 -9.51 -15.78
CA LEU A 49 -6.51 -8.97 -16.71
C LEU A 49 -7.91 -9.33 -16.17
N PRO A 50 -8.67 -8.39 -15.56
CA PRO A 50 -9.97 -8.72 -14.98
C PRO A 50 -10.94 -9.12 -16.11
N GLY A 51 -11.43 -10.36 -16.07
CA GLY A 51 -12.52 -10.81 -16.93
C GLY A 51 -13.84 -10.07 -16.64
N PRO A 52 -14.88 -10.27 -17.49
CA PRO A 52 -16.18 -9.63 -17.32
C PRO A 52 -16.76 -9.82 -15.92
N ASP A 53 -16.64 -11.04 -15.38
CA ASP A 53 -17.22 -11.44 -14.09
C ASP A 53 -16.27 -11.26 -12.91
N SER A 54 -15.07 -10.72 -13.12
CA SER A 54 -14.11 -10.53 -12.03
C SER A 54 -14.62 -9.48 -11.07
N GLN A 55 -14.85 -9.86 -9.81
CA GLN A 55 -15.25 -8.94 -8.74
C GLN A 55 -14.09 -8.07 -8.25
N TRP A 56 -12.85 -8.46 -8.58
CA TRP A 56 -11.63 -7.86 -8.08
C TRP A 56 -10.66 -7.50 -9.21
N CYS A 57 -9.82 -6.51 -8.95
CA CYS A 57 -8.63 -6.21 -9.75
C CYS A 57 -7.40 -6.33 -8.85
N ARG A 58 -6.41 -7.13 -9.24
CA ARG A 58 -5.15 -7.28 -8.52
C ARG A 58 -4.11 -6.29 -9.03
N TYR A 59 -3.36 -5.71 -8.10
CA TYR A 59 -2.25 -4.79 -8.40
C TYR A 59 -1.07 -5.08 -7.50
N SER A 60 0.14 -4.87 -8.03
CA SER A 60 1.28 -4.55 -7.20
C SER A 60 1.15 -3.09 -6.79
N ALA A 61 1.28 -2.82 -5.49
CA ALA A 61 1.10 -1.50 -4.92
C ALA A 61 2.20 -1.17 -3.91
N TYR A 62 2.49 0.12 -3.80
CA TYR A 62 3.40 0.66 -2.79
C TYR A 62 2.58 1.44 -1.74
N PRO A 63 2.59 1.03 -0.46
CA PRO A 63 2.01 1.82 0.60
C PRO A 63 2.79 3.11 0.80
N VAL A 64 2.08 4.20 1.05
CA VAL A 64 2.70 5.49 1.41
C VAL A 64 2.85 5.55 2.93
N ALA A 65 4.08 5.65 3.39
CA ALA A 65 4.41 5.79 4.80
C ALA A 65 4.46 7.27 5.21
N ARG A 66 4.08 7.56 6.46
CA ARG A 66 4.21 8.89 7.10
C ARG A 66 5.37 8.97 8.10
N ALA A 67 6.05 7.85 8.34
CA ALA A 67 7.15 7.71 9.29
C ALA A 67 8.22 6.81 8.68
N LEU A 68 9.41 6.79 9.28
CA LEU A 68 10.43 5.80 8.97
C LEU A 68 10.07 4.47 9.65
N ARG A 69 10.44 3.34 9.04
CA ARG A 69 10.30 2.03 9.69
C ARG A 69 11.44 1.76 10.66
N ALA A 70 11.24 0.75 11.51
CA ALA A 70 12.33 0.17 12.31
C ALA A 70 13.43 -0.42 11.40
N ILE A 71 14.62 -0.58 11.96
CA ILE A 71 15.71 -1.31 11.31
C ILE A 71 15.31 -2.77 11.11
N ASP A 72 15.57 -3.31 9.93
CA ASP A 72 15.45 -4.73 9.64
C ASP A 72 16.85 -5.25 9.33
N ARG A 73 17.44 -5.95 10.31
CA ARG A 73 18.83 -6.41 10.23
C ARG A 73 19.00 -7.60 9.29
N GLU A 74 17.98 -8.43 9.14
CA GLU A 74 18.03 -9.63 8.31
C GLU A 74 18.13 -9.25 6.83
N LEU A 75 17.38 -8.21 6.45
CA LEU A 75 17.39 -7.68 5.09
C LEU A 75 18.41 -6.53 4.88
N GLY A 76 19.19 -6.19 5.90
CA GLY A 76 20.18 -5.10 5.83
C GLY A 76 19.57 -3.72 5.60
N ILE A 77 18.33 -3.53 6.04
CA ILE A 77 17.49 -2.37 5.76
C ILE A 77 17.56 -1.37 6.92
N THR A 78 17.99 -0.13 6.62
CA THR A 78 18.00 0.96 7.62
C THR A 78 16.76 1.86 7.49
N PRO A 79 16.36 2.56 8.57
CA PRO A 79 15.17 3.44 8.56
C PRO A 79 15.16 4.51 7.47
N ASP A 80 16.34 4.96 7.04
CA ASP A 80 16.54 6.00 6.03
C ASP A 80 16.71 5.46 4.60
N MET A 81 16.49 4.16 4.37
CA MET A 81 16.33 3.57 3.04
C MET A 81 14.91 3.81 2.52
N VAL A 82 14.64 5.06 2.19
CA VAL A 82 13.32 5.54 1.75
C VAL A 82 13.44 6.46 0.53
N MET A 83 12.35 6.57 -0.21
CA MET A 83 12.17 7.56 -1.28
C MET A 83 11.11 8.58 -0.87
N PRO A 84 11.47 9.86 -0.64
CA PRO A 84 10.50 10.88 -0.28
C PRO A 84 9.61 11.26 -1.47
N ILE A 85 8.34 11.59 -1.16
CA ILE A 85 7.37 12.09 -2.13
C ILE A 85 7.26 13.60 -1.95
N ALA A 86 7.55 14.37 -3.00
CA ALA A 86 7.47 15.83 -2.99
C ALA A 86 6.07 16.28 -2.52
N PRO A 87 5.98 17.30 -1.63
CA PRO A 87 7.02 18.28 -1.31
C PRO A 87 8.05 17.85 -0.26
N ASN A 88 7.96 16.63 0.29
CA ASN A 88 8.98 16.12 1.21
C ASN A 88 10.35 16.02 0.51
N ASN A 89 11.39 16.59 1.13
CA ASN A 89 12.78 16.50 0.67
C ASN A 89 13.71 15.85 1.71
N ARG A 90 13.17 15.44 2.87
CA ARG A 90 13.94 14.78 3.92
C ARG A 90 14.37 13.40 3.46
N TYR A 91 15.56 12.96 3.87
CA TYR A 91 16.13 11.65 3.51
C TYR A 91 16.30 11.40 2.00
N ALA A 92 16.25 12.46 1.18
CA ALA A 92 16.51 12.34 -0.24
C ALA A 92 17.98 11.96 -0.54
N LYS A 93 18.92 12.30 0.37
CA LYS A 93 20.35 11.96 0.28
C LYS A 93 20.98 12.37 -1.06
N GLY A 94 20.72 13.60 -1.49
CA GLY A 94 21.18 14.14 -2.77
C GLY A 94 20.36 13.71 -4.00
N ARG A 95 19.38 12.80 -3.85
CA ARG A 95 18.44 12.42 -4.91
C ARG A 95 17.29 13.42 -5.00
N GLN A 96 16.61 13.46 -6.14
CA GLN A 96 15.39 14.23 -6.30
C GLN A 96 14.20 13.46 -5.69
N PRO A 97 13.35 14.10 -4.85
CA PRO A 97 12.10 13.49 -4.40
C PRO A 97 11.17 13.14 -5.55
N LEU A 98 10.35 12.10 -5.36
CA LEU A 98 9.37 11.65 -6.34
C LEU A 98 8.27 12.71 -6.49
N ARG A 99 7.97 13.09 -7.73
CA ARG A 99 6.90 14.05 -8.03
C ARG A 99 5.62 13.30 -8.36
N ALA A 100 4.52 13.74 -7.74
CA ALA A 100 3.18 13.29 -8.07
C ALA A 100 2.45 14.39 -8.85
N GLU A 101 1.56 13.97 -9.74
CA GLU A 101 0.65 14.87 -10.46
C GLU A 101 -0.80 14.43 -10.21
N PRO A 102 -1.64 15.26 -9.57
CA PRO A 102 -1.32 16.57 -8.98
C PRO A 102 -0.35 16.47 -7.79
N THR A 103 0.23 17.61 -7.38
CA THR A 103 1.16 17.69 -6.26
C THR A 103 0.63 16.94 -5.03
N PHE A 104 1.48 16.11 -4.43
CA PHE A 104 1.07 15.32 -3.27
C PHE A 104 0.77 16.24 -2.08
N PRO A 105 -0.35 16.02 -1.37
CA PRO A 105 -0.84 16.99 -0.38
C PRO A 105 -0.10 16.97 0.97
N PHE A 106 0.83 16.03 1.17
CA PHE A 106 1.52 15.83 2.45
C PHE A 106 3.04 15.98 2.29
N ASP A 107 3.68 16.68 3.22
CA ASP A 107 5.12 17.01 3.21
C ASP A 107 5.99 16.03 4.01
N ASN A 108 5.41 14.95 4.52
CA ASN A 108 6.07 13.97 5.36
C ASN A 108 5.88 12.51 4.87
N CYS A 109 5.70 12.34 3.56
CA CYS A 109 5.41 11.04 2.97
C CYS A 109 6.61 10.42 2.24
N PHE A 110 6.67 9.09 2.29
CA PHE A 110 7.76 8.27 1.76
C PHE A 110 7.22 6.95 1.18
N PHE A 111 7.98 6.37 0.25
CA PHE A 111 7.98 4.92 0.04
C PHE A 111 9.17 4.31 0.78
N TRP A 112 8.95 3.21 1.49
CA TRP A 112 10.04 2.43 2.06
C TRP A 112 10.65 1.53 0.97
N VAL A 113 11.95 1.23 1.05
CA VAL A 113 12.53 0.19 0.19
C VAL A 113 11.89 -1.17 0.51
N GLU A 114 11.73 -2.06 -0.46
CA GLU A 114 11.11 -3.39 -0.23
C GLU A 114 9.78 -3.30 0.54
N SER A 115 8.86 -2.44 0.09
CA SER A 115 7.52 -2.31 0.71
C SER A 115 6.38 -2.58 -0.26
N SER A 116 6.69 -3.07 -1.47
CA SER A 116 5.65 -3.46 -2.43
C SER A 116 4.80 -4.59 -1.85
N MET A 117 3.52 -4.61 -2.21
CA MET A 117 2.59 -5.65 -1.82
C MET A 117 1.53 -5.86 -2.89
N ASP A 118 0.94 -7.05 -2.89
CA ASP A 118 -0.20 -7.37 -3.73
C ASP A 118 -1.49 -6.93 -3.04
N VAL A 119 -2.28 -6.12 -3.74
CA VAL A 119 -3.59 -5.67 -3.25
C VAL A 119 -4.70 -6.07 -4.20
N ARG A 120 -5.87 -6.37 -3.64
CA ARG A 120 -7.09 -6.67 -4.37
C ARG A 120 -8.06 -5.53 -4.17
N VAL A 121 -8.46 -4.89 -5.26
CA VAL A 121 -9.40 -3.77 -5.21
C VAL A 121 -10.74 -4.23 -5.76
N ARG A 122 -11.80 -4.12 -4.94
CA ARG A 122 -13.16 -4.46 -5.35
C ARG A 122 -13.58 -3.56 -6.50
N ARG A 123 -14.13 -4.15 -7.56
CA ARG A 123 -14.82 -3.38 -8.60
C ARG A 123 -16.16 -2.90 -8.03
N ARG A 124 -16.57 -1.70 -8.43
CA ARG A 124 -17.90 -1.17 -8.11
C ARG A 124 -18.90 -1.70 -9.10
#